data_AF-A0A2N7NFE5-F1
#
_entry.id   AF-A0A2N7NFE5-F1
#
_cell.length_a   1.000
_cell.length_b   1.000
_cell.length_c   1.000
_cell.angle_alpha   90.00
_cell.angle_beta   90.00
_cell.angle_gamma   90.00
#
_symmetry.space_group_name_H-M   'P 1'
#
loop_
_entity.id
_entity.type
_entity.pdbx_description
1 polymer ?
#
loop_
_entity_poly.entity_id
_entity_poly.type
_entity_poly.pdbx_seq_one_letter_code
_entity_poly.pdbx_strand_id
1 'polypeptide(L)'
;MQTNTHSTVPNKELSDLLAVERYKFIQDKIKFLDNQQHSNFTTLLKVIIALSTFIVASLIAGSECKISNETVSFAISSTGVALTITCVYLLGLSIAVLFSWIDYRKEEVELLNKVNCDLNRSDPDIKPCKLIRWNEFHFMVLLVLLTIMGIVTFINPNYLMNILDSVTCPK
;
A
#
# COMPACT_ATOMS: atom_id res chain seq x y z
N MET A 1 -1.65 -51.78 -47.67
CA MET A 1 -2.28 -51.88 -46.33
C MET A 1 -1.49 -50.97 -45.42
N GLN A 2 -1.82 -49.67 -45.40
CA GLN A 2 -1.16 -48.68 -44.55
C GLN A 2 -1.94 -48.60 -43.24
N THR A 3 -1.30 -48.95 -42.14
CA THR A 3 -1.84 -48.88 -40.79
C THR A 3 -1.85 -47.42 -40.33
N ASN A 4 -3.05 -46.86 -40.18
CA ASN A 4 -3.28 -45.57 -39.54
C ASN A 4 -2.74 -45.60 -38.10
N THR A 5 -1.69 -44.82 -37.84
CA THR A 5 -1.24 -44.50 -36.48
C THR A 5 -2.23 -43.51 -35.87
N HIS A 6 -3.16 -44.03 -35.06
CA HIS A 6 -4.04 -43.21 -34.23
C HIS A 6 -3.18 -42.35 -33.29
N SER A 7 -3.25 -41.04 -33.52
CA SER A 7 -2.60 -39.99 -32.74
C SER A 7 -3.26 -39.85 -31.36
N THR A 8 -2.66 -40.44 -30.33
CA THR A 8 -3.09 -40.27 -28.91
C THR A 8 -2.30 -39.18 -28.19
N VAL A 9 -1.83 -38.15 -28.91
CA VAL A 9 -1.02 -37.03 -28.39
C VAL A 9 -1.68 -35.62 -28.47
N PRO A 10 -3.01 -35.39 -28.64
CA PRO A 10 -3.54 -34.01 -28.55
C PRO A 10 -3.68 -33.49 -27.11
N ASN A 11 -3.90 -34.39 -26.14
CA ASN A 11 -4.36 -34.00 -24.80
C ASN A 11 -3.25 -33.40 -23.93
N LYS A 12 -2.03 -33.94 -24.03
CA LYS A 12 -0.90 -33.47 -23.23
C LYS A 12 -0.36 -32.12 -23.70
N GLU A 13 -0.24 -31.92 -25.01
CA GLU A 13 0.19 -30.62 -25.57
C GLU A 13 -0.80 -29.51 -25.23
N LEU A 14 -2.11 -29.81 -25.27
CA LEU A 14 -3.15 -28.88 -24.88
C LEU A 14 -3.10 -28.57 -23.37
N SER A 15 -2.89 -29.57 -22.52
CA SER A 15 -2.78 -29.34 -21.07
C SER A 15 -1.56 -28.50 -20.71
N ASP A 16 -0.44 -28.71 -21.38
CA ASP A 16 0.80 -27.96 -21.15
C ASP A 16 0.61 -26.49 -21.61
N LEU A 17 -0.06 -26.28 -22.75
CA LEU A 17 -0.38 -24.94 -23.25
C LEU A 17 -1.33 -24.17 -22.31
N LEU A 18 -2.39 -24.83 -21.81
CA LEU A 18 -3.31 -24.26 -20.83
C LEU A 18 -2.60 -23.94 -19.51
N ALA A 19 -1.65 -24.77 -19.07
CA ALA A 19 -0.86 -24.50 -17.87
C ALA A 19 0.03 -23.26 -18.03
N VAL A 20 0.67 -23.11 -19.20
CA VAL A 20 1.47 -21.91 -19.53
C VAL A 20 0.60 -20.66 -19.56
N GLU A 21 -0.59 -20.71 -20.16
CA GLU A 21 -1.52 -19.59 -20.18
C GLU A 21 -2.01 -19.22 -18.78
N ARG A 22 -2.37 -20.21 -17.95
CA ARG A 22 -2.76 -19.97 -16.56
C ARG A 22 -1.61 -19.36 -15.75
N TYR A 23 -0.38 -19.83 -15.95
CA TYR A 23 0.79 -19.27 -15.29
C TYR A 23 1.01 -17.80 -15.68
N LYS A 24 0.93 -17.46 -16.98
CA LYS A 24 1.01 -16.07 -17.46
C LYS A 24 -0.06 -15.19 -16.83
N PHE A 25 -1.30 -15.68 -16.77
CA PHE A 25 -2.40 -14.97 -16.13
C PHE A 25 -2.12 -14.69 -14.65
N ILE A 26 -1.63 -15.67 -13.89
CA ILE A 26 -1.28 -15.48 -12.47
C ILE A 26 -0.17 -14.43 -12.30
N GLN A 27 0.88 -14.50 -13.12
CA GLN A 27 1.96 -13.51 -13.10
C GLN A 27 1.47 -12.09 -13.42
N ASP A 28 0.58 -11.95 -14.41
CA ASP A 28 -0.03 -10.66 -14.75
C ASP A 28 -0.87 -10.11 -13.60
N LYS A 29 -1.58 -10.97 -12.85
CA LYS A 29 -2.33 -10.56 -11.66
C LYS A 29 -1.43 -10.14 -10.51
N ILE A 30 -0.35 -10.86 -10.25
CA ILE A 30 0.65 -10.47 -9.24
C ILE A 30 1.25 -9.10 -9.60
N LYS A 31 1.69 -8.90 -10.85
CA LYS A 31 2.22 -7.62 -11.33
C LYS A 31 1.21 -6.48 -11.21
N PHE A 32 -0.07 -6.76 -11.49
CA PHE A 32 -1.14 -5.79 -11.28
C PHE A 32 -1.27 -5.38 -9.81
N LEU A 33 -1.19 -6.33 -8.88
CA LEU A 33 -1.23 -6.06 -7.44
C LEU A 33 -0.02 -5.23 -6.98
N ASP A 34 1.19 -5.53 -7.48
CA ASP A 34 2.40 -4.76 -7.19
C ASP A 34 2.26 -3.30 -7.65
N ASN A 35 1.70 -3.09 -8.86
CA ASN A 35 1.41 -1.76 -9.38
C ASN A 35 0.37 -1.03 -8.54
N GLN A 36 -0.67 -1.74 -8.07
CA GLN A 36 -1.69 -1.16 -7.20
C GLN A 36 -1.07 -0.71 -5.86
N GLN A 37 -0.19 -1.51 -5.28
CA GLN A 37 0.53 -1.17 -4.05
C GLN A 37 1.44 0.04 -4.25
N HIS A 38 2.16 0.12 -5.37
CA HIS A 38 2.97 1.29 -5.71
C HIS A 38 2.10 2.56 -5.90
N SER A 39 0.92 2.42 -6.50
CA SER A 39 -0.04 3.51 -6.65
C SER A 39 -0.58 4.00 -5.30
N ASN A 40 -0.86 3.09 -4.37
CA ASN A 40 -1.24 3.42 -2.99
C ASN A 40 -0.13 4.20 -2.28
N PHE A 41 1.13 3.76 -2.41
CA PHE A 41 2.29 4.48 -1.86
C PHE A 41 2.44 5.88 -2.44
N THR A 42 2.35 6.02 -3.77
CA THR A 42 2.42 7.32 -4.46
C THR A 42 1.28 8.25 -4.01
N THR A 43 0.09 7.69 -3.80
CA THR A 43 -1.07 8.45 -3.29
C THR A 43 -0.82 8.96 -1.89
N LEU A 44 -0.27 8.14 -1.00
CA LEU A 44 0.12 8.55 0.35
C LEU A 44 1.10 9.73 0.31
N LEU A 45 2.16 9.65 -0.52
CA LEU A 45 3.13 10.73 -0.66
C LEU A 45 2.49 12.05 -1.11
N LYS A 46 1.59 12.01 -2.10
CA LYS A 46 0.86 13.19 -2.57
C LYS A 46 0.04 13.83 -1.45
N VAL A 47 -0.63 13.01 -0.65
CA VAL A 47 -1.42 13.49 0.50
C VAL A 47 -0.51 14.10 1.56
N ILE A 48 0.59 13.45 1.93
CA ILE A 48 1.56 13.99 2.91
C ILE A 48 2.08 15.35 2.44
N ILE A 49 2.47 15.49 1.17
CA ILE A 49 2.94 16.76 0.61
C ILE A 49 1.85 17.83 0.70
N ALA A 50 0.64 17.53 0.23
CA ALA A 50 -0.47 18.48 0.25
C ALA A 50 -0.81 18.96 1.67
N LEU A 51 -0.91 18.03 2.63
CA LEU A 51 -1.19 18.32 4.03
C LEU A 51 -0.05 19.12 4.69
N SER A 52 1.21 18.76 4.41
CA SER A 52 2.37 19.48 4.93
C SER A 52 2.42 20.91 4.39
N THR A 53 2.20 21.10 3.09
CA THR A 53 2.13 22.43 2.47
C THR A 53 1.01 23.26 3.08
N PHE A 54 -0.16 22.67 3.32
CA PHE A 54 -1.29 23.35 3.96
C PHE A 54 -0.99 23.79 5.40
N ILE A 55 -0.37 22.92 6.21
CA ILE A 55 0.08 23.28 7.56
C ILE A 55 1.10 24.42 7.49
N VAL A 56 2.14 24.29 6.68
CA VAL A 56 3.20 25.32 6.56
C VAL A 56 2.62 26.67 6.14
N ALA A 57 1.73 26.69 5.14
CA ALA A 57 1.06 27.91 4.71
C ALA A 57 0.21 28.54 5.83
N SER A 58 -0.49 27.71 6.62
CA SER A 58 -1.28 28.17 7.76
C SER A 58 -0.41 28.75 8.88
N LEU A 59 0.73 28.10 9.18
CA LEU A 59 1.70 28.60 10.16
C LEU A 59 2.29 29.95 9.73
N ILE A 60 2.69 30.09 8.46
CA ILE A 60 3.21 31.35 7.92
C ILE A 60 2.16 32.46 8.01
N ALA A 61 0.93 32.20 7.57
CA ALA A 61 -0.16 33.18 7.64
C ALA A 61 -0.50 33.59 9.08
N GLY A 62 -0.43 32.65 10.03
CA GLY A 62 -0.56 32.92 11.46
C GLY A 62 0.57 33.80 11.98
N SER A 63 1.82 33.53 11.56
CA SER A 63 2.98 34.32 11.98
C SER A 63 2.98 35.76 11.50
N GLU A 64 2.37 36.01 10.33
CA GLU A 64 2.18 37.34 9.75
C GLU A 64 0.92 38.04 10.30
N CYS A 65 0.25 37.47 11.32
CA CYS A 65 -1.01 37.96 11.89
C CYS A 65 -2.14 38.12 10.85
N LYS A 66 -2.09 37.41 9.72
CA LYS A 66 -3.12 37.45 8.68
C LYS A 66 -4.36 36.62 9.04
N ILE A 67 -4.19 35.63 9.92
CA ILE A 67 -5.25 34.77 10.43
C ILE A 67 -5.16 34.63 11.94
N SER A 68 -6.28 34.32 12.59
CA SER A 68 -6.33 34.11 14.04
C SER A 68 -5.67 32.79 14.45
N ASN A 69 -5.15 32.73 15.67
CA ASN A 69 -4.60 31.50 16.26
C ASN A 69 -5.63 30.35 16.27
N GLU A 70 -6.91 30.66 16.46
CA GLU A 70 -8.00 29.68 16.37
C GLU A 70 -8.10 29.05 14.97
N THR A 71 -7.90 29.86 13.92
CA THR A 71 -7.91 29.38 12.53
C THR A 71 -6.72 28.47 12.26
N VAL A 72 -5.53 28.80 12.78
CA VAL A 72 -4.34 27.94 12.67
C VAL A 72 -4.55 26.61 13.37
N SER A 73 -5.09 26.63 14.60
CA SER A 73 -5.41 25.41 15.36
C SER A 73 -6.41 24.53 14.62
N PHE A 74 -7.44 25.13 14.03
CA PHE A 74 -8.41 24.42 13.20
C PHE A 74 -7.76 23.80 11.95
N ALA A 75 -6.86 24.52 11.27
CA ALA A 75 -6.12 24.02 10.11
C ALA A 75 -5.25 22.80 10.47
N ILE A 76 -4.55 22.83 11.61
CA ILE A 76 -3.76 21.70 12.11
C ILE A 76 -4.66 20.51 12.45
N SER A 77 -5.74 20.76 13.20
CA SER A 77 -6.66 19.70 13.65
C SER A 77 -7.34 19.00 12.47
N SER A 78 -7.83 19.78 11.49
CA SER A 78 -8.45 19.25 10.27
C SER A 78 -7.46 18.46 9.41
N THR A 79 -6.19 18.86 9.38
CA THR A 79 -5.12 18.09 8.74
C THR A 79 -4.91 16.74 9.42
N GLY A 80 -4.91 16.70 10.75
CA GLY A 80 -4.83 15.44 11.51
C GLY A 80 -5.95 14.46 11.14
N VAL A 81 -7.20 14.95 11.10
CA VAL A 81 -8.37 14.13 10.69
C VAL A 81 -8.24 13.63 9.26
N ALA A 82 -7.88 14.51 8.31
CA ALA A 82 -7.71 14.15 6.90
C ALA A 82 -6.62 13.08 6.71
N LEU A 83 -5.50 13.21 7.43
CA LEU A 83 -4.42 12.22 7.43
C LEU A 83 -4.92 10.87 7.96
N THR A 84 -5.60 10.86 9.11
CA THR A 84 -6.13 9.65 9.75
C THR A 84 -7.09 8.91 8.82
N ILE A 85 -8.09 9.61 8.25
CA ILE A 85 -9.07 8.99 7.34
C ILE A 85 -8.37 8.39 6.12
N THR A 86 -7.43 9.13 5.53
CA THR A 86 -6.66 8.66 4.37
C THR A 86 -5.86 7.41 4.70
N CYS A 87 -5.15 7.41 5.83
CA CYS A 87 -4.33 6.26 6.23
C CYS A 87 -5.16 5.02 6.51
N VAL A 88 -6.30 5.16 7.19
CA VAL A 88 -7.23 4.05 7.44
C VAL A 88 -7.77 3.48 6.13
N TYR A 89 -8.16 4.34 5.18
CA TYR A 89 -8.62 3.92 3.87
C TYR A 89 -7.54 3.15 3.10
N LEU A 90 -6.32 3.70 3.01
CA LEU A 90 -5.19 3.05 2.34
C LEU A 90 -4.79 1.74 3.03
N LEU A 91 -4.92 1.65 4.35
CA LEU A 91 -4.63 0.42 5.09
C LEU A 91 -5.60 -0.69 4.69
N GLY A 92 -6.90 -0.38 4.56
CA GLY A 92 -7.91 -1.33 4.07
C GLY A 92 -7.57 -1.83 2.65
N LEU A 93 -7.18 -0.92 1.74
CA LEU A 93 -6.76 -1.31 0.39
C LEU A 93 -5.51 -2.19 0.39
N SER A 94 -4.49 -1.85 1.18
CA SER A 94 -3.25 -2.64 1.24
C SER A 94 -3.46 -4.02 1.86
N ILE A 95 -4.35 -4.15 2.85
CA ILE A 95 -4.75 -5.46 3.39
C ILE A 95 -5.42 -6.31 2.31
N ALA A 96 -6.33 -5.73 1.52
CA ALA A 96 -6.99 -6.43 0.42
C ALA A 96 -6.00 -6.88 -0.68
N VAL A 97 -5.04 -6.02 -1.03
CA VAL A 97 -3.95 -6.35 -1.96
C VAL A 97 -3.07 -7.48 -1.42
N LEU A 98 -2.70 -7.43 -0.14
CA LEU A 98 -1.90 -8.45 0.52
C LEU A 98 -2.57 -9.83 0.49
N PHE A 99 -3.85 -9.91 0.87
CA PHE A 99 -4.58 -11.18 0.83
C PHE A 99 -4.71 -11.72 -0.60
N SER A 100 -5.03 -10.85 -1.56
CA SER A 100 -5.09 -11.24 -2.97
C SER A 100 -3.74 -11.77 -3.46
N TRP A 101 -2.63 -11.14 -3.06
CA TRP A 101 -1.29 -11.57 -3.42
C TRP A 101 -0.95 -12.94 -2.85
N ILE A 102 -1.29 -13.19 -1.58
CA ILE A 102 -1.09 -14.50 -0.93
C ILE A 102 -1.85 -15.59 -1.68
N ASP A 103 -3.09 -15.33 -2.08
CA ASP A 103 -3.91 -16.31 -2.81
C ASP A 103 -3.33 -16.62 -4.19
N TYR A 104 -2.96 -15.60 -4.99
CA TYR A 104 -2.32 -15.84 -6.29
C TYR A 104 -0.96 -16.54 -6.17
N ARG A 105 -0.18 -16.28 -5.12
CA ARG A 105 1.08 -16.99 -4.86
C ARG A 105 0.88 -18.46 -4.52
N LYS A 106 -0.17 -18.80 -3.78
CA LYS A 106 -0.53 -20.21 -3.54
C LYS A 106 -0.99 -20.89 -4.83
N GLU A 107 -1.81 -20.22 -5.64
CA GLU A 107 -2.23 -20.74 -6.94
C GLU A 107 -1.03 -20.99 -7.88
N GLU A 108 -0.03 -20.11 -7.86
CA GLU A 108 1.21 -20.28 -8.64
C GLU A 108 1.97 -21.54 -8.22
N VAL A 109 2.19 -21.74 -6.92
CA VAL A 109 2.91 -22.91 -6.39
C VAL A 109 2.13 -24.20 -6.66
N GLU A 110 0.82 -24.19 -6.48
CA GLU A 110 -0.04 -25.34 -6.80
C GLU A 110 0.03 -25.71 -8.29
N LEU A 111 0.02 -24.71 -9.18
CA LEU A 111 0.13 -24.92 -10.62
C LEU A 111 1.50 -25.52 -10.99
N LEU A 112 2.60 -24.97 -10.46
CA LEU A 112 3.95 -25.47 -10.72
C LEU A 112 4.16 -26.90 -10.23
N ASN A 113 3.61 -27.23 -9.06
CA ASN A 113 3.63 -28.58 -8.52
C ASN A 113 2.85 -29.56 -9.42
N LYS A 114 1.69 -29.15 -9.96
CA LYS A 114 0.88 -29.99 -10.87
C LYS A 114 1.61 -30.33 -12.18
N VAL A 115 2.45 -29.42 -12.69
CA VAL A 115 3.23 -29.65 -13.92
C VAL A 115 4.62 -30.23 -13.66
N ASN A 116 4.96 -30.60 -12.41
CA ASN A 116 6.28 -31.06 -11.99
C ASN A 116 7.42 -30.12 -12.45
N CYS A 117 7.19 -28.81 -12.41
CA CYS A 117 8.17 -27.82 -12.79
C CYS A 117 8.84 -27.24 -11.54
N ASP A 118 10.09 -27.62 -11.29
CA ASP A 118 10.87 -27.10 -10.16
C ASP A 118 11.54 -25.77 -10.54
N LEU A 119 10.86 -24.66 -10.23
CA LEU A 119 11.42 -23.31 -10.31
C LEU A 119 11.91 -22.80 -8.95
N ASN A 120 12.03 -23.68 -7.94
CA ASN A 120 12.38 -23.33 -6.56
C ASN A 120 11.51 -22.20 -5.98
N ARG A 121 10.23 -22.17 -6.37
CA ARG A 121 9.23 -21.24 -5.85
C ARG A 121 8.59 -21.85 -4.61
N SER A 122 8.63 -21.13 -3.50
CA SER A 122 8.04 -21.55 -2.23
C SER A 122 6.71 -20.85 -1.96
N ASP A 123 5.87 -21.51 -1.15
CA ASP A 123 4.65 -20.95 -0.60
C ASP A 123 4.92 -19.66 0.19
N PRO A 124 3.95 -18.74 0.23
CA PRO A 124 4.07 -17.54 1.05
C PRO A 124 4.15 -17.92 2.54
N ASP A 125 5.36 -17.82 3.11
CA ASP A 125 5.59 -18.03 4.53
C ASP A 125 5.12 -16.80 5.33
N ILE A 126 3.96 -16.90 5.99
CA ILE A 126 3.37 -15.83 6.83
C ILE A 126 4.06 -15.76 8.22
N LYS A 127 5.24 -16.37 8.37
CA LYS A 127 5.99 -16.33 9.63
C LYS A 127 6.47 -14.89 9.91
N PRO A 128 6.32 -14.37 11.14
CA PRO A 128 6.62 -12.97 11.45
C PRO A 128 8.06 -12.55 11.11
N CYS A 129 9.06 -13.43 11.28
CA CYS A 129 10.44 -13.14 10.87
C CYS A 129 10.64 -12.98 9.35
N LYS A 130 9.77 -13.56 8.52
CA LYS A 130 9.85 -13.46 7.06
C LYS A 130 9.01 -12.31 6.49
N LEU A 131 8.00 -11.85 7.24
CA LEU A 131 7.18 -10.68 6.88
C LEU A 131 7.99 -9.37 6.85
N ILE A 132 9.07 -9.27 7.62
CA ILE A 132 10.02 -8.13 7.55
C ILE A 132 10.64 -7.97 6.16
N ARG A 133 10.65 -8.99 5.31
CA ARG A 133 11.17 -8.88 3.94
C ARG A 133 10.15 -8.28 2.96
N TRP A 134 8.92 -8.06 3.39
CA TRP A 134 7.82 -7.67 2.53
C TRP A 134 7.68 -6.15 2.56
N ASN A 135 7.82 -5.50 1.41
CA ASN A 135 7.65 -4.06 1.30
C ASN A 135 6.22 -3.62 1.68
N GLU A 136 5.25 -4.49 1.44
CA GLU A 136 3.84 -4.36 1.82
C GLU A 136 3.69 -4.22 3.34
N PHE A 137 4.46 -5.00 4.10
CA PHE A 137 4.43 -4.95 5.56
C PHE A 137 4.97 -3.61 6.08
N HIS A 138 6.10 -3.14 5.55
CA HIS A 138 6.65 -1.84 5.90
C HIS A 138 5.69 -0.70 5.57
N PHE A 139 4.99 -0.78 4.44
CA PHE A 139 3.99 0.21 4.08
C PHE A 139 2.81 0.23 5.06
N MET A 140 2.29 -0.94 5.47
CA MET A 140 1.23 -1.01 6.48
C MET A 140 1.67 -0.47 7.83
N VAL A 141 2.90 -0.77 8.27
CA VAL A 141 3.47 -0.20 9.51
C VAL A 141 3.54 1.33 9.40
N LEU A 142 4.01 1.87 8.27
CA LEU A 142 4.02 3.31 8.03
C LEU A 142 2.61 3.92 8.14
N LEU A 143 1.60 3.29 7.53
CA LEU A 143 0.21 3.75 7.62
C LEU A 143 -0.31 3.76 9.06
N VAL A 144 0.01 2.74 9.87
CA VAL A 144 -0.37 2.70 11.30
C VAL A 144 0.31 3.83 12.07
N LEU A 145 1.61 4.05 11.86
CA LEU A 145 2.34 5.14 12.51
C LEU A 145 1.78 6.52 12.14
N LEU A 146 1.46 6.74 10.86
CA LEU A 146 0.85 7.99 10.39
C LEU A 146 -0.59 8.17 10.90
N THR A 147 -1.34 7.08 11.06
CA THR A 147 -2.68 7.10 11.67
C THR A 147 -2.59 7.58 13.12
N ILE A 148 -1.67 7.01 13.90
CA ILE A 148 -1.41 7.42 15.29
C ILE A 148 -0.99 8.89 15.33
N MET A 149 -0.07 9.29 14.44
CA MET A 149 0.36 10.68 14.32
C MET A 149 -0.82 11.63 14.05
N GLY A 150 -1.68 11.31 13.07
CA GLY A 150 -2.87 12.10 12.76
C GLY A 150 -3.84 12.22 13.93
N ILE A 151 -4.06 11.14 14.69
CA ILE A 151 -4.90 11.16 15.91
C ILE A 151 -4.27 12.06 16.98
N VAL A 152 -2.97 11.95 17.22
CA VAL A 152 -2.26 12.80 18.20
C VAL A 152 -2.32 14.27 17.78
N THR A 153 -2.10 14.58 16.51
CA THR A 153 -2.22 15.94 15.95
C THR A 153 -3.63 16.50 16.11
N PHE A 154 -4.66 15.67 15.93
CA PHE A 154 -6.05 16.07 16.13
C PHE A 154 -6.39 16.34 17.60
N ILE A 155 -5.95 15.48 18.52
CA ILE A 155 -6.27 15.63 19.95
C ILE A 155 -5.51 16.80 20.58
N ASN A 156 -4.25 17.00 20.20
CA ASN A 156 -3.36 17.99 20.80
C ASN A 156 -2.78 18.93 19.74
N PRO A 157 -3.56 19.79 19.06
CA PRO A 157 -3.03 20.66 18.00
C PRO A 157 -1.98 21.68 18.51
N ASN A 158 -1.98 21.94 19.82
CA ASN A 158 -1.15 22.96 20.45
C ASN A 158 0.37 22.66 20.40
N TYR A 159 0.81 21.42 20.14
CA TYR A 159 2.24 21.13 20.03
C TYR A 159 2.94 21.90 18.90
N LEU A 160 2.24 22.13 17.77
CA LEU A 160 2.74 22.95 16.67
C LEU A 160 2.55 24.45 16.95
N MET A 161 1.54 24.82 17.73
CA MET A 161 1.33 26.21 18.14
C MET A 161 2.44 26.70 19.09
N ASN A 162 2.97 25.83 19.95
CA ASN A 162 4.12 26.17 20.80
C ASN A 162 5.37 26.54 19.99
N ILE A 163 5.49 26.06 18.74
CA ILE A 163 6.56 26.47 17.83
C ILE A 163 6.31 27.90 17.34
N LEU A 164 5.06 28.26 17.04
CA LEU A 164 4.65 29.62 16.66
C LEU A 164 4.86 30.63 17.80
N ASP A 165 4.53 30.28 19.05
CA ASP A 165 4.71 31.16 20.21
C ASP A 165 6.18 31.54 20.44
N SER A 166 7.14 30.72 19.98
CA SER A 166 8.56 31.07 20.00
C SER A 166 8.98 32.05 18.89
N VAL A 167 8.11 32.29 17.90
CA VAL A 167 8.40 33.03 16.66
C VAL A 167 7.52 34.28 16.48
N THR A 168 6.39 34.44 17.22
CA THR A 168 5.43 35.52 16.91
C THR A 168 5.29 36.66 17.93
N CYS A 169 5.33 37.86 17.32
CA CYS A 169 4.78 39.19 17.66
C CYS A 169 4.61 39.63 19.13
N PRO A 170 5.27 40.72 19.56
CA PRO A 170 4.93 41.39 20.81
C PRO A 170 3.48 41.91 20.73
N LYS A 171 2.73 41.70 21.82
CA LYS A 171 1.41 42.31 22.04
C LYS A 171 1.46 43.82 21.94
#